data_AF-A0A1M5RMX9-F1
#
_entry.id   AF-A0A1M5RMX9-F1
#
_cell.length_a   1.000
_cell.length_b   1.000
_cell.length_c   1.000
_cell.angle_alpha   90.00
_cell.angle_beta   90.00
_cell.angle_gamma   90.00
#
_symmetry.space_group_name_H-M   'P 1'
#
loop_
_entity.id
_entity.type
_entity.pdbx_description
1 polymer ?
#
loop_
_entity_poly.entity_id
_entity_poly.type
_entity_poly.pdbx_seq_one_letter_code
_entity_poly.pdbx_strand_id
1 'polypeptide(L)'
;MNIVERAKAPTPKFFKVLRSIGMALLAISGSIIAAPVVLPVAVVSIAGYAALAGGVISVISQITVDDEANRERSIVNRLKKGNQNLPRDGIK
;
A
#
# COMPACT_ATOMS: atom_id res chain seq x y z
N MET A 1 -1.42 17.87 -0.62
CA MET A 1 -1.57 16.65 0.22
C MET A 1 -0.40 16.55 1.16
N ASN A 2 -0.65 16.36 2.45
CA ASN A 2 0.35 15.92 3.42
C ASN A 2 0.63 14.40 3.25
N ILE A 3 1.72 13.90 3.82
CA ILE A 3 2.13 12.48 3.79
C ILE A 3 1.02 11.57 4.34
N VAL A 4 0.35 12.01 5.40
CA VAL A 4 -0.79 11.27 6.00
C VAL A 4 -1.97 11.18 5.04
N GLU A 5 -2.22 12.22 4.23
CA GLU A 5 -3.28 12.21 3.22
C GLU A 5 -2.92 11.29 2.05
N ARG A 6 -1.65 11.29 1.64
CA ARG A 6 -1.13 10.38 0.61
C ARG A 6 -1.27 8.91 1.02
N ALA A 7 -0.95 8.57 2.27
CA ALA A 7 -1.07 7.21 2.79
C ALA A 7 -2.52 6.68 2.83
N LYS A 8 -3.51 7.59 2.94
CA LYS A 8 -4.94 7.26 2.91
C LYS A 8 -5.54 7.29 1.50
N ALA A 9 -4.83 7.87 0.54
CA ALA A 9 -5.28 8.00 -0.83
C ALA A 9 -5.20 6.64 -1.56
N PRO A 10 -5.98 6.45 -2.64
CA PRO A 10 -5.92 5.21 -3.41
C PRO A 10 -4.53 5.02 -4.03
N THR A 11 -3.97 3.83 -3.88
CA THR A 11 -2.72 3.42 -4.52
C THR A 11 -2.97 2.79 -5.90
N PRO A 12 -2.12 3.05 -6.91
CA PRO A 12 -2.26 2.45 -8.24
C PRO A 12 -2.10 0.93 -8.22
N LYS A 13 -2.69 0.23 -9.20
CA LYS A 13 -2.67 -1.25 -9.28
C LYS A 13 -1.26 -1.84 -9.28
N PHE A 14 -0.32 -1.23 -10.03
CA PHE A 14 1.08 -1.65 -10.06
C PHE A 14 1.73 -1.60 -8.67
N PHE A 15 1.60 -0.48 -7.95
CA PHE A 15 2.21 -0.31 -6.62
C PHE A 15 1.55 -1.19 -5.56
N LYS A 16 0.27 -1.55 -5.71
CA LYS A 16 -0.36 -2.55 -4.84
C LYS A 16 0.31 -3.92 -4.97
N VAL A 17 0.58 -4.37 -6.19
CA VAL A 17 1.31 -5.63 -6.43
C VAL A 17 2.73 -5.52 -5.88
N LEU A 18 3.39 -4.40 -6.14
CA LEU A 18 4.76 -4.16 -5.70
C LEU A 18 4.89 -4.15 -4.16
N ARG A 19 3.90 -3.59 -3.44
CA ARG A 19 3.81 -3.69 -1.97
C ARG A 19 3.73 -5.14 -1.51
N SER A 20 2.89 -5.95 -2.14
CA SER A 20 2.75 -7.37 -1.76
C SER A 20 4.06 -8.14 -1.94
N ILE A 21 4.79 -7.87 -3.03
CA ILE A 21 6.12 -8.45 -3.27
C ILE A 21 7.11 -7.98 -2.20
N GLY A 22 7.14 -6.68 -1.90
CA GLY A 22 8.01 -6.12 -0.85
C GLY A 22 7.76 -6.74 0.53
N MET A 23 6.49 -6.98 0.88
CA MET A 23 6.11 -7.64 2.14
C MET A 23 6.49 -9.13 2.15
N ALA A 24 6.34 -9.83 1.02
CA ALA A 24 6.77 -11.22 0.90
C ALA A 24 8.30 -11.35 1.07
N LEU A 25 9.07 -10.48 0.41
CA LEU A 25 10.52 -10.42 0.58
C LEU A 25 10.91 -10.12 2.03
N LEU A 26 10.25 -9.14 2.66
CA LEU A 26 10.47 -8.84 4.08
C LEU A 26 10.17 -10.02 4.99
N ALA A 27 9.11 -10.78 4.74
CA ALA A 27 8.77 -11.94 5.54
C ALA A 27 9.84 -13.04 5.42
N ILE A 28 10.31 -13.31 4.20
CA ILE A 28 11.36 -14.31 3.94
C ILE A 28 12.70 -13.84 4.54
N SER A 29 13.09 -12.60 4.31
CA SER A 29 14.33 -12.06 4.87
C SER A 29 14.28 -11.99 6.40
N GLY A 30 13.15 -11.56 6.96
CA GLY A 30 12.93 -11.45 8.39
C GLY A 30 13.01 -12.80 9.09
N SER A 31 12.47 -13.87 8.48
CA SER A 31 12.57 -15.22 9.03
C SER A 31 14.00 -15.75 9.02
N ILE A 32 14.75 -15.52 7.93
CA ILE A 32 16.17 -15.89 7.84
C ILE A 32 17.02 -15.17 8.90
N ILE A 33 16.78 -13.87 9.10
CA ILE A 33 17.52 -13.06 10.06
C ILE A 33 17.15 -13.43 11.51
N ALA A 34 15.88 -13.72 11.78
CA ALA A 34 15.39 -14.06 13.12
C ALA A 34 15.89 -15.44 13.61
N ALA A 35 16.15 -16.37 12.68
CA ALA A 35 16.68 -17.69 12.99
C ALA A 35 17.93 -17.97 12.13
N PRO A 36 19.11 -17.48 12.54
CA PRO A 36 20.35 -17.75 11.84
C PRO A 36 20.84 -19.18 12.16
N VAL A 37 20.17 -20.18 11.58
CA VAL A 37 20.47 -21.62 11.81
C VAL A 37 21.71 -22.02 11.02
N VAL A 38 22.92 -21.90 11.60
CA VAL A 38 24.20 -22.30 10.97
C VAL A 38 24.26 -21.98 9.46
N LEU A 39 23.67 -20.84 9.07
CA LEU A 39 23.61 -20.45 7.66
C LEU A 39 24.94 -19.76 7.34
N PRO A 40 25.55 -20.05 6.19
CA PRO A 40 26.72 -19.31 5.73
C PRO A 40 26.44 -17.81 5.71
N VAL A 41 27.44 -17.00 6.10
CA VAL A 41 27.33 -15.52 6.17
C VAL A 41 26.78 -14.91 4.87
N ALA A 42 27.14 -15.49 3.72
CA ALA A 42 26.63 -15.06 2.42
C ALA A 42 25.09 -15.06 2.34
N VAL A 43 24.42 -16.06 2.94
CA VAL A 43 22.95 -16.19 2.92
C VAL A 43 22.31 -15.10 3.77
N VAL A 44 22.84 -14.86 4.96
CA VAL A 44 22.34 -13.82 5.87
C VAL A 44 22.52 -12.42 5.26
N SER A 45 23.65 -12.18 4.59
CA SER A 45 23.90 -10.93 3.87
C SER A 45 22.89 -10.70 2.72
N ILE A 46 22.62 -11.73 1.92
CA ILE A 46 21.59 -11.65 0.85
C ILE A 46 20.22 -11.35 1.46
N ALA A 47 19.85 -12.02 2.56
CA ALA A 47 18.60 -11.76 3.27
C ALA A 47 18.53 -10.31 3.76
N GLY A 48 19.63 -9.75 4.28
CA GLY A 48 19.72 -8.35 4.68
C GLY A 48 19.46 -7.37 3.54
N TYR A 49 20.08 -7.57 2.38
CA TYR A 49 19.84 -6.73 1.21
C TYR A 49 18.40 -6.87 0.68
N ALA A 50 17.86 -8.09 0.66
CA ALA A 50 16.48 -8.33 0.28
C ALA A 50 15.48 -7.66 1.26
N ALA A 51 15.79 -7.63 2.56
CA ALA A 51 14.99 -6.91 3.55
C ALA A 51 15.00 -5.40 3.29
N LEU A 52 16.17 -4.82 3.01
CA LEU A 52 16.28 -3.39 2.67
C LEU A 52 15.47 -3.05 1.42
N ALA A 53 15.62 -3.83 0.36
CA ALA A 53 14.86 -3.63 -0.87
C ALA A 53 13.35 -3.76 -0.62
N GLY A 54 12.91 -4.81 0.06
CA GLY A 54 11.50 -5.03 0.41
C GLY A 54 10.92 -3.92 1.29
N GLY A 55 11.70 -3.39 2.23
CA GLY A 55 11.33 -2.26 3.08
C GLY A 55 11.11 -0.97 2.30
N VAL A 56 12.09 -0.55 1.50
CA VAL A 56 12.00 0.68 0.68
C VAL A 56 10.82 0.60 -0.29
N ILE A 57 10.70 -0.52 -1.01
CA ILE A 57 9.62 -0.76 -1.96
C ILE A 57 8.25 -0.69 -1.28
N SER A 58 8.11 -1.30 -0.09
CA SER A 58 6.86 -1.34 0.67
C SER A 58 6.41 0.04 1.14
N VAL A 59 7.34 0.91 1.56
CA VAL A 59 7.01 2.27 2.02
C VAL A 59 6.66 3.17 0.84
N ILE A 60 7.45 3.14 -0.25
CA ILE A 60 7.18 3.95 -1.44
C ILE A 60 5.81 3.59 -2.01
N SER A 61 5.50 2.30 -2.11
CA SER A 61 4.21 1.81 -2.63
C SER A 61 3.00 2.25 -1.81
N GLN A 62 3.19 2.70 -0.56
CA GLN A 62 2.13 3.21 0.31
C GLN A 62 1.88 4.70 0.16
N ILE A 63 2.88 5.45 -0.28
CA ILE A 63 2.82 6.90 -0.41
C ILE A 63 2.44 7.30 -1.86
N THR A 64 2.53 6.36 -2.80
CA THR A 64 2.10 6.59 -4.19
C THR A 64 0.59 6.73 -4.29
N VAL A 65 0.14 7.83 -4.89
CA VAL A 65 -1.28 8.12 -5.11
C VAL A 65 -1.65 7.88 -6.56
N ASP A 66 -2.84 7.32 -6.77
CA ASP A 66 -3.51 7.25 -8.06
C ASP A 66 -4.42 8.47 -8.21
N ASP A 67 -3.96 9.47 -8.95
CA ASP A 67 -4.67 10.76 -9.07
C ASP A 67 -6.04 10.61 -9.76
N GLU A 68 -6.16 9.71 -10.75
CA GLU A 68 -7.42 9.47 -11.45
C GLU A 68 -8.43 8.78 -10.53
N ALA A 69 -8.02 7.71 -9.85
CA ALA A 69 -8.88 7.02 -8.89
C ALA A 69 -9.26 7.93 -7.71
N ASN A 70 -8.40 8.87 -7.32
CA ASN A 70 -8.70 9.84 -6.27
C ASN A 70 -9.71 10.89 -6.73
N ARG A 71 -9.60 11.36 -7.98
CA ARG A 71 -10.55 12.28 -8.60
C ARG A 71 -11.93 11.64 -8.71
N GLU A 72 -12.03 10.40 -9.19
CA GLU A 72 -13.29 9.65 -9.25
C GLU A 72 -13.94 9.50 -7.87
N ARG A 73 -13.16 9.12 -6.86
CA ARG A 73 -13.62 8.98 -5.47
C ARG A 73 -14.17 10.30 -4.91
N SER A 74 -13.57 11.43 -5.28
CA SER A 74 -14.06 12.76 -4.89
C SER A 74 -15.40 13.11 -5.55
N ILE A 75 -15.60 12.73 -6.82
CA ILE A 75 -16.86 12.94 -7.54
C ILE A 75 -17.96 12.10 -6.91
N VAL A 76 -17.72 10.81 -6.70
CA VAL A 76 -18.67 9.89 -6.04
C VAL A 76 -19.07 10.39 -4.66
N ASN A 77 -18.11 10.86 -3.85
CA ASN A 77 -18.41 11.43 -2.53
C ASN A 77 -19.31 12.68 -2.62
N ARG A 78 -19.07 13.56 -3.62
CA ARG A 78 -19.94 14.72 -3.85
C ARG A 78 -21.35 14.32 -4.30
N LEU A 79 -21.47 13.36 -5.20
CA LEU A 79 -22.76 12.83 -5.64
C LEU A 79 -23.54 12.18 -4.49
N LYS A 80 -22.87 11.36 -3.68
CA LYS A 80 -23.47 10.73 -2.51
C LYS A 80 -23.92 11.75 -1.47
N LYS A 81 -23.18 12.84 -1.29
CA LYS A 81 -23.57 13.94 -0.40
C LYS A 81 -24.78 14.68 -0.95
N GLY A 82 -24.81 14.98 -2.26
CA GLY A 82 -25.98 15.58 -2.92
C GLY A 82 -27.23 14.72 -2.76
N ASN A 83 -27.12 13.41 -3.00
CA ASN A 83 -28.22 12.47 -2.88
C ASN A 83 -28.75 12.31 -1.44
N GLN A 84 -27.88 12.38 -0.43
CA GLN A 84 -28.29 12.34 0.99
C GLN A 84 -29.15 13.53 1.42
N ASN A 85 -29.04 14.67 0.72
CA ASN A 85 -29.83 15.85 1.00
C ASN A 85 -31.11 15.92 0.17
N LEU A 86 -31.37 14.93 -0.69
CA LEU A 86 -32.65 14.85 -1.39
C LEU A 86 -33.72 14.41 -0.40
N PRO A 87 -34.91 15.05 -0.40
CA PRO A 87 -36.08 14.51 0.27
C PRO A 87 -36.24 13.07 -0.18
N ARG A 88 -36.38 12.15 0.77
CA ARG A 88 -36.74 10.76 0.47
C ARG A 88 -38.18 10.79 -0.03
N ASP A 89 -38.35 11.07 -1.32
CA ASP A 89 -39.63 11.04 -1.99
C ASP A 89 -40.05 9.57 -2.03
N GLY A 90 -40.83 9.20 -1.00
CA GLY A 90 -41.38 7.88 -0.88
C GLY A 90 -42.34 7.68 -2.03
N ILE A 91 -41.94 6.85 -2.99
CA ILE A 91 -42.81 6.35 -4.06
C ILE A 91 -44.05 5.76 -3.36
N LYS A 92 -45.20 6.43 -3.53
CA LYS A 92 -46.52 5.93 -3.15
C LYS A 92 -47.02 4.90 -4.13
#